data_AF-A0A842NQ13-F1
#
_entry.id   AF-A0A842NQ13-F1
#
_cell.length_a   1.000
_cell.length_b   1.000
_cell.length_c   1.000
_cell.angle_alpha   90.00
_cell.angle_beta   90.00
_cell.angle_gamma   90.00
#
_symmetry.space_group_name_H-M   'P 1'
#
loop_
_entity.id
_entity.type
_entity.pdbx_description
1 polymer ?
#
loop_
_entity_poly.entity_id
_entity_poly.type
_entity_poly.pdbx_seq_one_letter_code
_entity_poly.pdbx_strand_id
1 'polypeptide(L)'
;MNNLKKFGVIISITILFAIFIFSLITAVQERPDYDDFCNTLSMPVKVQVENLNCPEADFSELNAESCQSERGDYLPKYENGCITNYECETCSRDYDLAQKNHNFLIFIISTILGLIVVLLSIYLPHKKDSLKEWVLIGLLLGGLIAIFVGTGQYFSDIHRILRPIVILLEIVLIIFVAYKKMKK
;
A
#
# COMPACT_ATOMS: atom_id res chain seq x y z
N MET A 1 15.17 -36.96 -11.59
CA MET A 1 14.12 -35.93 -11.71
C MET A 1 14.73 -34.69 -12.37
N ASN A 2 14.33 -34.37 -13.61
CA ASN A 2 14.94 -33.28 -14.40
C ASN A 2 14.89 -31.95 -13.64
N ASN A 3 15.97 -31.16 -13.72
CA ASN A 3 16.10 -29.86 -13.04
C ASN A 3 14.92 -28.92 -13.32
N LEU A 4 14.30 -29.05 -14.49
CA LEU A 4 13.09 -28.31 -14.89
C LEU A 4 11.89 -28.54 -13.94
N LYS A 5 11.64 -29.79 -13.54
CA LYS A 5 10.53 -30.12 -12.62
C LYS A 5 10.78 -29.53 -11.24
N LYS A 6 12.04 -29.49 -10.80
CA LYS A 6 12.42 -28.92 -9.50
C LYS A 6 12.18 -27.43 -9.45
N PHE A 7 12.66 -26.73 -10.47
CA PHE A 7 12.51 -25.29 -10.59
C PHE A 7 11.05 -24.88 -10.72
N GLY A 8 10.25 -25.62 -11.49
CA GLY A 8 8.81 -25.39 -11.62
C GLY A 8 8.06 -25.42 -10.29
N VAL A 9 8.39 -26.36 -9.40
CA VAL A 9 7.79 -26.44 -8.05
C VAL A 9 8.20 -25.23 -7.19
N ILE A 10 9.48 -24.86 -7.21
CA ILE A 10 9.98 -23.72 -6.41
C ILE A 10 9.28 -22.42 -6.83
N ILE A 11 9.21 -22.14 -8.13
CA ILE A 11 8.52 -20.95 -8.65
C ILE A 11 7.04 -20.97 -8.30
N SER A 12 6.35 -22.10 -8.51
CA SER A 12 4.92 -22.20 -8.23
C SER A 12 4.62 -21.89 -6.76
N ILE A 13 5.39 -22.48 -5.84
CA ILE A 13 5.24 -22.23 -4.41
C ILE A 13 5.57 -20.78 -4.07
N THR A 14 6.63 -20.23 -4.65
CA THR A 14 7.03 -18.83 -4.44
C THR A 14 5.90 -17.86 -4.80
N ILE A 15 5.33 -18.00 -6.00
CA ILE A 15 4.25 -17.14 -6.52
C ILE A 15 2.97 -17.35 -5.72
N LEU A 16 2.53 -18.60 -5.54
CA LEU A 16 1.29 -18.90 -4.81
C LEU A 16 1.37 -18.45 -3.36
N PHE A 17 2.52 -18.62 -2.70
CA PHE A 17 2.71 -18.16 -1.34
C PHE A 17 2.68 -16.63 -1.25
N ALA A 18 3.33 -15.92 -2.18
CA ALA A 18 3.25 -14.46 -2.22
C ALA A 18 1.80 -13.99 -2.40
N ILE A 19 1.08 -14.54 -3.38
CA ILE A 19 -0.35 -14.24 -3.61
C ILE A 19 -1.18 -14.55 -2.37
N PHE A 20 -0.94 -15.68 -1.70
CA PHE A 20 -1.64 -16.05 -0.48
C PHE A 20 -1.45 -15.01 0.64
N ILE A 21 -0.23 -14.52 0.86
CA ILE A 21 0.02 -13.47 1.86
C ILE A 21 -0.73 -12.19 1.51
N PHE A 22 -0.69 -11.74 0.25
CA PHE A 22 -1.43 -10.53 -0.16
C PHE A 22 -2.93 -10.71 -0.04
N SER A 23 -3.46 -11.87 -0.43
CA SER A 23 -4.88 -12.19 -0.30
C SER A 23 -5.33 -12.23 1.16
N LEU A 24 -4.48 -12.72 2.08
CA LEU A 24 -4.77 -12.68 3.52
C LEU A 24 -4.85 -11.25 4.04
N ILE A 25 -3.92 -10.38 3.62
CA ILE A 25 -3.91 -8.99 4.05
C ILE A 25 -5.18 -8.27 3.57
N THR A 26 -5.55 -8.43 2.30
CA THR A 26 -6.77 -7.83 1.73
C THR A 26 -8.05 -8.38 2.35
N ALA A 27 -8.01 -9.61 2.90
CA ALA A 27 -9.17 -10.19 3.60
C ALA A 27 -9.35 -9.62 5.02
N VAL A 28 -8.29 -9.11 5.64
CA VAL A 28 -8.35 -8.50 6.97
C VAL A 28 -8.69 -7.01 6.89
N GLN A 29 -8.20 -6.32 5.85
CA GLN A 29 -8.43 -4.90 5.66
C GLN A 29 -8.74 -4.60 4.20
N GLU A 30 -9.91 -4.02 3.97
CA GLU A 30 -10.31 -3.51 2.66
C GLU A 30 -9.43 -2.31 2.28
N ARG A 31 -9.18 -2.19 0.98
CA ARG A 31 -8.44 -1.05 0.44
C ARG A 31 -9.37 0.17 0.46
N PRO A 32 -8.93 1.33 0.97
CA PRO A 32 -9.77 2.52 0.93
C PRO A 32 -10.07 2.88 -0.52
N ASP A 33 -11.35 3.05 -0.86
CA ASP A 33 -11.77 3.59 -2.15
C ASP A 33 -11.87 5.11 -2.05
N TYR A 34 -11.46 5.82 -3.09
CA TYR A 34 -11.51 7.29 -3.11
C TYR A 34 -12.96 7.79 -3.01
N ASP A 35 -13.89 7.09 -3.65
CA ASP A 35 -15.31 7.44 -3.66
C ASP A 35 -15.97 7.32 -2.27
N ASP A 36 -15.38 6.55 -1.35
CA ASP A 36 -15.86 6.47 0.04
C ASP A 36 -15.54 7.73 0.86
N PHE A 37 -14.52 8.49 0.45
CA PHE A 37 -14.09 9.73 1.12
C PHE A 37 -14.61 10.96 0.40
N CYS A 38 -14.45 10.98 -0.91
CA CYS A 38 -14.84 12.08 -1.77
C CYS A 38 -16.15 11.68 -2.45
N ASN A 39 -17.26 12.26 -2.01
CA ASN A 39 -18.52 12.10 -2.71
C ASN A 39 -18.33 12.66 -4.13
N THR A 40 -18.24 11.77 -5.13
CA THR A 40 -18.30 12.08 -6.55
C THR A 40 -19.70 12.53 -6.96
N LEU A 41 -20.36 13.34 -6.12
CA LEU A 41 -21.47 14.17 -6.55
C LEU A 41 -20.95 14.96 -7.74
N SER A 42 -21.54 14.65 -8.88
CA SER A 42 -21.16 15.09 -10.20
C SER A 42 -20.78 16.56 -10.11
N MET A 43 -19.53 16.89 -10.45
CA MET A 43 -19.10 18.29 -10.59
C MET A 43 -20.26 19.01 -11.26
N PRO A 44 -20.90 19.98 -10.60
CA PRO A 44 -22.14 20.56 -11.10
C PRO A 44 -21.86 21.00 -12.52
N VAL A 45 -22.60 20.42 -13.46
CA VAL A 45 -22.43 20.70 -14.89
C VAL A 45 -22.50 22.21 -15.01
N LYS A 46 -21.45 22.84 -15.56
CA LYS A 46 -21.47 24.27 -15.85
C LYS A 46 -22.71 24.53 -16.71
N VAL A 47 -23.77 25.01 -16.10
CA VAL A 47 -24.96 25.44 -16.82
C VAL A 47 -24.54 26.76 -17.45
N GLN A 48 -24.26 26.74 -18.76
CA GLN A 48 -24.06 27.98 -19.51
C GLN A 48 -25.43 28.66 -19.62
N VAL A 49 -25.79 29.42 -18.60
CA VAL A 49 -27.00 30.24 -18.66
C VAL A 49 -26.60 31.58 -19.29
N GLU A 50 -26.86 31.73 -20.60
CA GLU A 50 -26.87 33.03 -21.26
C GLU A 50 -27.83 33.93 -20.48
N ASN A 51 -27.31 35.00 -19.84
CA ASN A 51 -28.02 36.02 -19.05
C ASN A 51 -28.21 35.81 -17.54
N LEU A 52 -27.42 34.94 -16.87
CA LEU A 52 -27.43 34.88 -15.40
C LEU A 52 -26.62 36.05 -14.80
N ASN A 53 -27.30 37.01 -14.16
CA ASN A 53 -26.64 37.99 -13.28
C ASN A 53 -26.31 37.31 -11.95
N CYS A 54 -25.11 36.74 -11.85
CA CYS A 54 -24.62 36.18 -10.60
C CYS A 54 -24.12 37.28 -9.66
N PRO A 55 -24.50 37.26 -8.37
CA PRO A 55 -23.82 38.08 -7.38
C PRO A 55 -22.34 37.66 -7.28
N GLU A 56 -21.45 38.61 -6.96
CA GLU A 56 -20.06 38.27 -6.65
C GLU A 56 -20.05 37.31 -5.45
N ALA A 57 -19.40 36.16 -5.62
CA ALA A 57 -19.23 35.20 -4.54
C ALA A 57 -18.35 35.82 -3.46
N ASP A 58 -18.82 35.82 -2.22
CA ASP A 58 -18.05 36.36 -1.11
C ASP A 58 -16.97 35.35 -0.68
N PHE A 59 -15.71 35.73 -0.85
CA PHE A 59 -14.55 34.97 -0.36
C PHE A 59 -14.25 35.27 1.12
N SER A 60 -14.91 36.26 1.72
CA SER A 60 -14.54 36.79 3.04
C SER A 60 -14.90 35.88 4.21
N GLU A 61 -15.90 35.00 4.05
CA GLU A 61 -16.31 34.04 5.08
C GLU A 61 -15.52 32.71 5.04
N LEU A 62 -14.72 32.46 4.00
CA LEU A 62 -13.80 31.34 4.05
C LEU A 62 -12.61 31.70 4.93
N ASN A 63 -12.46 30.93 6.00
CA ASN A 63 -11.18 30.76 6.68
C ASN A 63 -10.19 30.07 5.71
N ALA A 64 -9.75 30.78 4.66
CA ALA A 64 -8.82 30.28 3.66
C ALA A 64 -7.53 29.75 4.31
N GLU A 65 -7.10 30.40 5.41
CA GLU A 65 -6.01 29.90 6.23
C GLU A 65 -6.33 28.55 6.88
N SER A 66 -7.54 28.34 7.41
CA SER A 66 -7.89 27.05 8.03
C SER A 66 -7.97 25.95 6.99
N CYS A 67 -8.57 26.21 5.82
CA CYS A 67 -8.67 25.22 4.76
C CYS A 67 -7.29 24.78 4.23
N GLN A 68 -6.41 25.75 4.00
CA GLN A 68 -5.05 25.47 3.56
C GLN A 68 -4.22 24.77 4.65
N SER A 69 -4.39 25.15 5.91
CA SER A 69 -3.72 24.49 7.04
C SER A 69 -4.12 23.02 7.16
N GLU A 70 -5.35 22.71 6.80
CA GLU A 70 -5.93 21.39 6.80
C GLU A 70 -5.69 20.60 5.50
N ARG A 71 -4.97 21.16 4.52
CA ARG A 71 -4.79 20.58 3.17
C ARG A 71 -6.13 20.21 2.52
N GLY A 72 -7.16 21.00 2.77
CA GLY A 72 -8.43 20.87 2.06
C GLY A 72 -8.36 21.53 0.68
N ASP A 73 -9.24 21.06 -0.21
CA ASP A 73 -9.47 21.64 -1.51
C ASP A 73 -10.70 22.56 -1.47
N TYR A 74 -10.64 23.67 -2.21
CA TYR A 74 -11.76 24.60 -2.32
C TYR A 74 -12.76 24.11 -3.36
N LEU A 75 -13.99 23.83 -2.94
CA LEU A 75 -15.05 23.44 -3.85
C LEU A 75 -16.12 24.53 -3.95
N PRO A 76 -16.43 25.01 -5.17
CA PRO A 76 -17.49 25.99 -5.36
C PRO A 76 -18.87 25.37 -5.10
N LYS A 77 -19.66 26.03 -4.25
CA LYS A 77 -21.09 25.76 -4.09
C LYS A 77 -21.90 26.55 -5.09
N TYR A 78 -22.82 25.85 -5.76
CA TYR A 78 -23.70 26.46 -6.74
C TYR A 78 -25.13 26.53 -6.24
N GLU A 79 -25.74 27.70 -6.37
CA GLU A 79 -27.16 27.91 -6.17
C GLU A 79 -27.72 28.56 -7.43
N ASN A 80 -28.75 27.94 -8.03
CA ASN A 80 -29.33 28.38 -9.31
C ASN A 80 -28.33 28.55 -10.47
N GLY A 81 -27.20 27.84 -10.45
CA GLY A 81 -26.16 27.92 -11.48
C GLY A 81 -25.11 29.03 -11.26
N CYS A 82 -25.25 29.84 -10.20
CA CYS A 82 -24.24 30.80 -9.75
C CYS A 82 -23.41 30.23 -8.60
N ILE A 83 -22.13 30.58 -8.55
CA ILE A 83 -21.29 30.31 -7.38
C ILE A 83 -21.74 31.26 -6.27
N THR A 84 -22.21 30.73 -5.14
CA THR A 84 -22.64 31.54 -4.00
C THR A 84 -21.63 31.53 -2.87
N ASN A 85 -20.91 30.43 -2.70
CA ASN A 85 -19.88 30.28 -1.67
C ASN A 85 -18.85 29.21 -2.09
N TYR A 86 -17.77 29.08 -1.35
CA TYR A 86 -16.86 27.93 -1.43
C TYR A 86 -16.89 27.15 -0.13
N GLU A 87 -16.67 25.84 -0.22
CA GLU A 87 -16.47 24.98 0.94
C GLU A 87 -15.08 24.39 0.91
N CYS A 88 -14.55 24.18 2.11
CA CYS A 88 -13.32 23.42 2.29
C CYS A 88 -13.66 21.94 2.38
N GLU A 89 -13.25 21.15 1.39
CA GLU A 89 -13.39 19.70 1.42
C GLU A 89 -12.04 19.05 1.72
N THR A 90 -11.99 18.26 2.79
CA THR A 90 -10.76 17.59 3.24
C THR A 90 -10.70 16.11 2.82
N CYS A 91 -11.58 15.71 1.89
CA CYS A 91 -11.74 14.32 1.49
C CYS A 91 -10.44 13.70 0.93
N SER A 92 -9.67 14.47 0.14
CA SER A 92 -8.38 14.05 -0.42
C SER A 92 -7.36 13.75 0.67
N ARG A 93 -7.28 14.62 1.71
CA ARG A 93 -6.44 14.38 2.89
C ARG A 93 -6.88 13.12 3.62
N ASP A 94 -8.17 12.97 3.86
CA ASP A 94 -8.70 11.86 4.66
C ASP A 94 -8.49 10.52 3.94
N TYR A 95 -8.67 10.50 2.61
CA TYR A 95 -8.29 9.37 1.76
C TYR A 95 -6.78 9.09 1.83
N ASP A 96 -5.93 10.10 1.67
CA ASP A 96 -4.47 9.92 1.74
C ASP A 96 -4.02 9.37 3.11
N LEU A 97 -4.65 9.82 4.20
CA LEU A 97 -4.41 9.31 5.54
C LEU A 97 -4.86 7.86 5.68
N ALA A 98 -6.05 7.51 5.17
CA ALA A 98 -6.56 6.15 5.17
C ALA A 98 -5.68 5.21 4.33
N GLN A 99 -5.28 5.64 3.14
CA GLN A 99 -4.40 4.92 2.23
C GLN A 99 -3.01 4.70 2.85
N LYS A 100 -2.46 5.72 3.52
CA LYS A 100 -1.20 5.60 4.24
C LYS A 100 -1.27 4.60 5.39
N ASN A 101 -2.35 4.63 6.18
CA ASN A 101 -2.57 3.67 7.27
C ASN A 101 -2.73 2.24 6.74
N HIS A 102 -3.45 2.08 5.63
CA HIS A 102 -3.59 0.81 4.93
C HIS A 102 -2.24 0.27 4.44
N ASN A 103 -1.44 1.10 3.75
CA ASN A 103 -0.10 0.73 3.29
C ASN A 103 0.84 0.36 4.44
N PHE A 104 0.75 1.08 5.56
CA PHE A 104 1.52 0.76 6.77
C PHE A 104 1.16 -0.61 7.33
N LEU A 105 -0.13 -0.93 7.43
CA LEU A 105 -0.59 -2.23 7.92
C LEU A 105 -0.16 -3.38 6.99
N ILE A 106 -0.27 -3.19 5.66
CA ILE A 106 0.26 -4.15 4.67
C ILE A 106 1.75 -4.42 4.93
N PHE A 107 2.55 -3.36 5.08
CA PHE A 107 3.98 -3.47 5.34
C PHE A 107 4.27 -4.27 6.62
N ILE A 108 3.59 -3.96 7.72
CA ILE A 108 3.81 -4.63 9.01
C ILE A 108 3.42 -6.11 8.92
N ILE A 109 2.24 -6.43 8.39
CA ILE A 109 1.74 -7.81 8.31
C ILE A 109 2.60 -8.64 7.36
N SER A 110 2.93 -8.13 6.18
CA SER A 110 3.77 -8.83 5.21
C SER A 110 5.19 -9.05 5.75
N THR A 111 5.74 -8.08 6.49
CA THR A 111 7.06 -8.19 7.11
C THR A 111 7.07 -9.27 8.19
N ILE A 112 6.09 -9.26 9.10
CA ILE A 112 5.99 -10.26 10.17
C ILE A 112 5.80 -11.66 9.59
N LEU A 113 4.81 -11.84 8.70
CA LEU A 113 4.53 -13.16 8.11
C LEU A 113 5.69 -13.65 7.25
N GLY A 114 6.26 -12.77 6.41
CA GLY A 114 7.42 -13.08 5.59
C GLY A 114 8.61 -13.50 6.44
N LEU A 115 8.90 -12.78 7.53
CA LEU A 115 9.99 -13.09 8.44
C LEU A 115 9.79 -14.41 9.19
N ILE A 116 8.56 -14.69 9.65
CA ILE A 116 8.21 -16.00 10.25
C ILE A 116 8.48 -17.12 9.25
N VAL A 117 8.03 -16.98 8.00
CA VAL A 117 8.23 -18.02 6.99
C VAL A 117 9.69 -18.17 6.59
N VAL A 118 10.45 -17.08 6.49
CA VAL A 118 11.90 -17.13 6.25
C VAL A 118 12.61 -17.88 7.40
N LEU A 119 12.27 -17.58 8.65
CA LEU A 119 12.84 -18.26 9.81
C LEU A 119 12.48 -19.75 9.81
N LEU A 120 11.20 -20.10 9.63
CA LEU A 120 10.75 -21.49 9.55
C LEU A 120 11.50 -22.24 8.43
N SER A 121 11.64 -21.61 7.26
CA SER A 121 12.34 -22.20 6.12
C SER A 121 13.80 -22.51 6.42
N ILE A 122 14.48 -21.69 7.24
CA ILE A 122 15.89 -21.89 7.63
C ILE A 122 16.04 -22.91 8.77
N TYR A 123 15.15 -22.86 9.76
CA TYR A 123 15.30 -23.63 11.00
C TYR A 123 14.72 -25.04 10.92
N LEU A 124 13.72 -25.31 10.08
CA LEU A 124 13.23 -26.69 9.94
C LEU A 124 14.40 -27.63 9.52
N PRO A 125 14.51 -28.84 10.08
CA PRO A 125 15.53 -29.81 9.69
C PRO A 125 15.10 -30.51 8.39
N HIS A 126 15.96 -30.46 7.36
CA HIS A 126 15.67 -31.07 6.06
C HIS A 126 16.69 -32.18 5.81
N LYS A 127 16.21 -33.38 5.47
CA LYS A 127 17.09 -34.42 4.90
C LYS A 127 17.33 -34.07 3.42
N LYS A 128 18.61 -34.06 3.01
CA LYS A 128 19.17 -33.57 1.73
C LYS A 128 18.65 -34.20 0.42
N ASP A 129 17.54 -34.93 0.43
CA ASP A 129 17.00 -35.62 -0.76
C ASP A 129 15.46 -35.70 -0.81
N SER A 130 14.77 -34.82 -0.09
CA SER A 130 13.30 -34.89 0.02
C SER A 130 12.60 -33.70 -0.64
N LEU A 131 11.38 -33.93 -1.17
CA LEU A 131 10.43 -32.91 -1.65
C LEU A 131 10.34 -31.69 -0.72
N LYS A 132 10.59 -31.89 0.57
CA LYS A 132 10.63 -30.85 1.62
C LYS A 132 11.61 -29.73 1.28
N GLU A 133 12.78 -30.03 0.72
CA GLU A 133 13.79 -29.01 0.40
C GLU A 133 13.25 -27.96 -0.57
N TRP A 134 12.52 -28.38 -1.60
CA TRP A 134 12.10 -27.48 -2.66
C TRP A 134 10.93 -26.61 -2.21
N VAL A 135 10.05 -27.20 -1.39
CA VAL A 135 8.98 -26.46 -0.71
C VAL A 135 9.56 -25.37 0.18
N LEU A 136 10.59 -25.69 0.96
CA LEU A 136 11.20 -24.74 1.90
C LEU A 136 12.03 -23.66 1.18
N ILE A 137 12.66 -23.97 0.05
CA ILE A 137 13.27 -22.95 -0.82
C ILE A 137 12.21 -22.03 -1.43
N GLY A 138 11.09 -22.58 -1.91
CA GLY A 138 9.98 -21.80 -2.44
C GLY A 138 9.35 -20.89 -1.39
N LEU A 139 9.15 -21.40 -0.17
CA LEU A 139 8.65 -20.61 0.96
C LEU A 139 9.62 -19.51 1.38
N LEU A 140 10.93 -19.78 1.39
CA LEU A 140 11.95 -18.77 1.68
C LEU A 140 11.90 -17.63 0.66
N LEU A 141 11.85 -17.96 -0.64
CA LEU A 141 11.75 -16.96 -1.71
C LEU A 141 10.42 -16.21 -1.65
N GLY A 142 9.31 -16.92 -1.42
CA GLY A 142 8.00 -16.30 -1.28
C GLY A 142 7.92 -15.35 -0.09
N GLY A 143 8.51 -15.71 1.05
CA GLY A 143 8.61 -14.86 2.23
C GLY A 143 9.45 -13.60 1.98
N LEU A 144 10.58 -13.73 1.27
CA LEU A 144 11.37 -12.57 0.85
C LEU A 144 10.57 -11.64 -0.08
N ILE A 145 9.88 -12.21 -1.09
CA ILE A 145 9.04 -11.42 -2.00
C ILE A 145 7.92 -10.70 -1.24
N ALA A 146 7.27 -11.37 -0.27
CA ALA A 146 6.24 -10.75 0.55
C ALA A 146 6.76 -9.55 1.35
N ILE A 147 7.97 -9.67 1.93
CA ILE A 147 8.65 -8.54 2.60
C ILE A 147 8.90 -7.42 1.59
N PHE A 148 9.55 -7.72 0.47
CA PHE A 148 9.89 -6.73 -0.56
C PHE A 148 8.69 -5.97 -1.10
N VAL A 149 7.62 -6.67 -1.45
CA VAL A 149 6.42 -6.05 -2.01
C VAL A 149 5.69 -5.23 -0.94
N GLY A 150 5.66 -5.68 0.31
CA GLY A 150 5.11 -4.88 1.42
C GLY A 150 5.90 -3.60 1.67
N THR A 151 7.24 -3.68 1.67
CA THR A 151 8.11 -2.50 1.75
C THR A 151 7.87 -1.57 0.58
N GLY A 152 7.77 -2.11 -0.63
CA GLY A 152 7.50 -1.34 -1.85
C GLY A 152 6.19 -0.55 -1.78
N GLN A 153 5.13 -1.14 -1.23
CA GLN A 153 3.82 -0.48 -1.07
C GLN A 153 3.87 0.68 -0.08
N TYR A 154 4.61 0.54 1.02
CA TYR A 154 4.73 1.62 2.01
C TYR A 154 5.85 2.63 1.69
N PHE A 155 6.73 2.33 0.73
CA PHE A 155 7.95 3.11 0.47
C PHE A 155 7.69 4.58 0.14
N SER A 156 6.63 4.89 -0.61
CA SER A 156 6.24 6.26 -0.95
C SER A 156 5.85 7.08 0.28
N ASP A 157 5.32 6.43 1.31
CA ASP A 157 4.69 7.08 2.46
C ASP A 157 5.62 7.14 3.68
N ILE A 158 6.71 6.37 3.65
CA ILE A 158 7.77 6.39 4.65
C ILE A 158 8.47 7.76 4.68
N HIS A 159 8.74 8.24 5.89
CA HIS A 159 9.52 9.45 6.13
C HIS A 159 10.91 9.39 5.46
N ARG A 160 11.37 10.50 4.90
CA ARG A 160 12.61 10.59 4.10
C ARG A 160 13.83 9.94 4.77
N ILE A 161 13.94 10.03 6.09
CA ILE A 161 15.04 9.48 6.90
C ILE A 161 14.89 7.98 7.17
N LEU A 162 13.65 7.47 7.29
CA LEU A 162 13.39 6.07 7.60
C LEU A 162 13.61 5.16 6.37
N ARG A 163 13.38 5.67 5.15
CA ARG A 163 13.57 4.91 3.89
C ARG A 163 14.94 4.21 3.80
N PRO A 164 16.09 4.89 3.96
CA PRO A 164 17.39 4.23 3.88
C PRO A 164 17.63 3.21 5.01
N ILE A 165 17.04 3.43 6.20
CA ILE A 165 17.17 2.52 7.34
C ILE A 165 16.45 1.19 7.03
N VAL A 166 15.24 1.26 6.48
CA VAL A 166 14.47 0.06 6.11
C VAL A 166 15.21 -0.74 5.04
N ILE A 167 15.70 -0.08 3.99
CA ILE A 167 16.49 -0.75 2.93
C ILE A 167 17.76 -1.40 3.53
N LEU A 168 18.45 -0.71 4.43
CA LEU A 168 19.65 -1.26 5.09
C LEU A 168 19.32 -2.53 5.88
N LEU A 169 18.20 -2.53 6.61
CA LEU A 169 17.73 -3.71 7.35
C LEU A 169 17.39 -4.88 6.43
N GLU A 170 16.74 -4.63 5.29
CA GLU A 170 16.46 -5.67 4.30
C GLU A 170 17.73 -6.28 3.70
N ILE A 171 18.72 -5.45 3.38
CA ILE A 171 20.03 -5.91 2.89
C ILE A 171 20.69 -6.81 3.95
N VAL A 172 20.74 -6.36 5.20
CA VAL A 172 21.28 -7.15 6.32
C VAL A 172 20.55 -8.48 6.46
N LEU A 173 19.22 -8.48 6.35
CA LEU A 173 18.40 -9.69 6.41
C LEU A 173 18.75 -10.67 5.28
N ILE A 174 18.90 -10.19 4.04
CA ILE A 174 19.26 -11.05 2.90
C ILE A 174 20.66 -11.65 3.07
N ILE A 175 21.62 -10.83 3.51
CA ILE A 175 22.99 -11.30 3.80
C ILE A 175 22.97 -12.36 4.92
N PHE A 176 22.20 -12.14 5.98
CA PHE A 176 22.03 -13.09 7.07
C PHE A 176 21.46 -14.43 6.58
N VAL A 177 20.41 -14.39 5.77
CA VAL A 177 19.78 -15.58 5.18
C VAL A 177 20.78 -16.33 4.29
N ALA A 178 21.50 -15.62 3.43
CA ALA A 178 22.50 -16.20 2.53
C ALA A 178 23.63 -16.90 3.32
N TYR A 179 24.19 -16.22 4.32
CA TYR A 179 25.25 -16.78 5.16
C TYR A 179 24.79 -18.02 5.93
N LYS A 180 23.59 -17.96 6.51
CA LYS A 180 23.04 -19.08 7.29
C LYS A 180 22.77 -20.30 6.41
N LYS A 181 22.34 -20.11 5.16
CA LYS A 181 22.13 -21.18 4.20
C LYS A 181 23.44 -21.82 3.73
N MET A 182 24.52 -21.04 3.56
CA MET A 182 25.83 -21.57 3.15
C MET A 182 26.52 -22.41 4.23
N LYS A 183 26.26 -22.15 5.51
CA LYS A 183 26.88 -22.89 6.63
C LYS A 183 26.24 -24.26 6.90
N LYS A 184 25.09 -24.57 6.28
CA LYS A 184 24.29 -25.78 6.53
C LYS A 184 24.35 -26.71 5.31
#